data_AF-A0AAW4VUW8-F1
#
_entry.id   AF-A0AAW4VUW8-F1
#
_cell.length_a   1.000
_cell.length_b   1.000
_cell.length_c   1.000
_cell.angle_alpha   90.00
_cell.angle_beta   90.00
_cell.angle_gamma   90.00
#
_symmetry.space_group_name_H-M   'P 1'
#
loop_
_entity.id
_entity.type
_entity.pdbx_description
1 polymer ?
#
loop_
_entity_poly.entity_id
_entity_poly.type
_entity_poly.pdbx_seq_one_letter_code
_entity_poly.pdbx_strand_id
1 'polypeptide(L)'
;MKKFVSACLMAGLLTCAAGAAQVGTINNNYPGDTEAQAQMLYDLGLFKGTDKGFALEKSMTRAEASVMLTRLLGAEKTALAGNWKHPFTDVPQWADKYVGWLYQNGLTKGVSATLYGSQRNVTCGQYCIFLTRAHLDADSYQGTAFVDNDEVRQTDEEGFIRGDAVSLSARLLSTNYAKNGDESDRSVAEKLIDDGVFTAEQFKNAAWDVLPRDYSNDYQYDGKWNLIASPFVCQIADVTVARCPIDGVQPVSGTDRYAQSDMEQSDFILYRMDSKTMKLTQVLSLPQESSVEYLGRAGETDYLLVYDRKTETYSLCSVHGDTVKTELTLTEAQQQAARTVYQSARGCIICTDETTGYKLTETGVEPLGVAAGICRLTEDGMIITQNCTADETVLTAYNWNGQKTDSYTISNAYQSDDSEVRKHCAPRIIGSDGALFWGTAGLYREENGRLVQVTDSPVISVKQDADGAYYAVSCDKSERTEYYSDGIGYMAGDMLVRIAPDGTQTTLTTLDDILIDEVKTVKSGAVRFAIAIPTEGHRSGHYTCLLKDGRITVRSATDDVFYIWGNDALENEQEKIDKIIANQKGEE
;
A
#
# COMPACT_ATOMS: atom_id res chain seq x y z
N MET A 1 -41.61 30.87 -36.26
CA MET A 1 -42.38 30.13 -35.24
C MET A 1 -41.87 28.68 -35.19
N LYS A 2 -41.78 28.13 -33.96
CA LYS A 2 -41.13 26.88 -33.50
C LYS A 2 -39.62 27.07 -33.25
N LYS A 3 -39.16 27.49 -32.05
CA LYS A 3 -39.11 26.82 -30.71
C LYS A 3 -38.41 25.46 -30.77
N PHE A 4 -37.46 25.05 -29.92
CA PHE A 4 -36.66 25.60 -28.81
C PHE A 4 -35.76 24.39 -28.40
N VAL A 5 -34.48 24.61 -28.02
CA VAL A 5 -33.67 23.82 -27.03
C VAL A 5 -33.36 22.34 -27.37
N SER A 6 -32.10 21.88 -27.39
CA SER A 6 -31.34 21.63 -26.16
C SER A 6 -29.83 21.53 -26.41
N ALA A 7 -29.10 22.54 -25.94
CA ALA A 7 -27.75 22.41 -25.42
C ALA A 7 -27.89 22.34 -23.90
N CYS A 8 -27.42 21.27 -23.26
CA CYS A 8 -27.11 21.17 -21.82
C CYS A 8 -26.79 19.71 -21.46
N LEU A 9 -25.52 19.40 -21.20
CA LEU A 9 -25.03 18.62 -20.05
C LEU A 9 -23.50 18.53 -20.12
N MET A 10 -22.87 19.69 -19.96
CA MET A 10 -21.52 19.80 -19.42
C MET A 10 -21.71 20.59 -18.12
N ALA A 11 -21.91 19.89 -16.99
CA ALA A 11 -22.01 20.48 -15.67
C ALA A 11 -21.82 19.42 -14.59
N GLY A 12 -20.67 19.49 -13.90
CA GLY A 12 -20.55 19.17 -12.47
C GLY A 12 -20.65 17.72 -12.04
N LEU A 13 -19.54 17.00 -12.05
CA LEU A 13 -19.15 16.11 -10.95
C LEU A 13 -17.99 16.83 -10.25
N LEU A 14 -18.25 17.84 -9.41
CA LEU A 14 -18.33 17.66 -7.96
C LEU A 14 -17.29 16.63 -7.48
N THR A 15 -16.14 17.17 -7.11
CA THR A 15 -15.18 16.60 -6.18
C THR A 15 -15.91 16.09 -4.94
N CYS A 16 -16.24 14.80 -4.92
CA CYS A 16 -16.58 14.09 -3.69
C CYS A 16 -15.28 13.64 -3.04
N ALA A 17 -14.58 14.56 -2.38
CA ALA A 17 -13.69 14.17 -1.29
C ALA A 17 -14.59 13.89 -0.07
N ALA A 18 -15.19 12.69 -0.05
CA ALA A 18 -15.96 12.17 1.07
C ALA A 18 -15.97 10.64 0.99
N GLY A 19 -14.91 10.01 1.52
CA GLY A 19 -14.74 8.56 1.62
C GLY A 19 -14.44 7.89 0.27
N ALA A 20 -13.17 7.59 0.00
CA ALA A 20 -12.79 6.72 -1.12
C ALA A 20 -13.55 5.39 -1.00
N ALA A 21 -14.45 5.11 -1.93
CA ALA A 21 -15.19 3.86 -1.94
C ALA A 21 -14.29 2.80 -2.59
N GLN A 22 -13.41 2.20 -1.81
CA GLN A 22 -12.77 0.95 -2.21
C GLN A 22 -13.89 -0.11 -2.34
N VAL A 23 -14.16 -0.54 -3.56
CA VAL A 23 -15.18 -1.55 -3.86
C VAL A 23 -14.50 -2.88 -4.14
N GLY A 24 -14.67 -3.84 -3.23
CA GLY A 24 -14.04 -5.16 -3.31
C GLY A 24 -13.10 -5.44 -2.15
N THR A 25 -12.40 -6.56 -2.25
CA THR A 25 -11.45 -7.06 -1.25
C THR A 25 -10.03 -7.19 -1.78
N ILE A 26 -9.83 -7.02 -3.10
CA ILE A 26 -8.50 -6.90 -3.68
C ILE A 26 -7.81 -5.66 -3.13
N ASN A 27 -6.56 -5.82 -2.69
CA ASN A 27 -5.79 -4.73 -2.14
C ASN A 27 -5.48 -3.71 -3.24
N ASN A 28 -6.08 -2.52 -3.10
CA ASN A 28 -5.86 -1.41 -3.98
C ASN A 28 -4.83 -0.45 -3.37
N ASN A 29 -3.55 -0.70 -3.67
CA ASN A 29 -2.42 0.15 -3.27
C ASN A 29 -2.17 1.31 -4.26
N TYR A 30 -3.17 1.70 -5.06
CA TYR A 30 -3.00 2.74 -6.07
C TYR A 30 -3.59 4.09 -5.62
N PRO A 31 -3.10 5.21 -6.18
CA PRO A 31 -3.63 6.54 -5.86
C PRO A 31 -5.13 6.68 -6.13
N GLY A 32 -5.64 6.04 -7.19
CA GLY A 32 -7.06 6.03 -7.52
C GLY A 32 -7.81 4.87 -6.88
N ASP A 33 -9.01 5.16 -6.37
CA ASP A 33 -9.93 4.12 -5.88
C ASP A 33 -10.48 3.23 -7.01
N THR A 34 -11.27 2.21 -6.66
CA THR A 34 -11.80 1.24 -7.64
C THR A 34 -12.68 1.91 -8.71
N GLU A 35 -13.41 2.97 -8.37
CA GLU A 35 -14.24 3.70 -9.34
C GLU A 35 -13.35 4.48 -10.32
N ALA A 36 -12.28 5.12 -9.83
CA ALA A 36 -11.29 5.79 -10.68
C ALA A 36 -10.58 4.79 -11.61
N GLN A 37 -10.28 3.58 -11.14
CA GLN A 37 -9.74 2.50 -11.98
C GLN A 37 -10.72 2.03 -13.04
N ALA A 38 -12.00 1.88 -12.69
CA ALA A 38 -13.05 1.54 -13.65
C ALA A 38 -13.18 2.62 -14.73
N GLN A 39 -13.11 3.89 -14.34
CA GLN A 39 -13.14 5.03 -15.24
C GLN A 39 -11.90 5.08 -16.15
N MET A 40 -10.69 4.86 -15.61
CA MET A 40 -9.46 4.77 -16.41
C MET A 40 -9.58 3.67 -17.47
N LEU A 41 -9.99 2.45 -17.08
CA LEU A 41 -10.18 1.35 -18.03
C LEU A 41 -11.28 1.66 -19.04
N TYR A 42 -12.33 2.40 -18.66
CA TYR A 42 -13.37 2.86 -19.56
C TYR A 42 -12.84 3.85 -20.61
N ASP A 43 -12.08 4.86 -20.19
CA ASP A 43 -11.52 5.89 -21.07
C ASP A 43 -10.49 5.32 -22.05
N LEU A 44 -9.80 4.25 -21.64
CA LEU A 44 -8.90 3.46 -22.49
C LEU A 44 -9.64 2.47 -23.41
N GLY A 45 -10.96 2.33 -23.27
CA GLY A 45 -11.78 1.38 -24.05
C GLY A 45 -11.63 -0.09 -23.62
N LEU A 46 -10.99 -0.34 -22.49
CA LEU A 46 -10.70 -1.67 -21.93
C LEU A 46 -11.83 -2.22 -21.07
N PHE A 47 -12.73 -1.34 -20.61
CA PHE A 47 -13.91 -1.69 -19.82
C PHE A 47 -15.11 -0.84 -20.25
N LYS A 48 -16.33 -1.32 -20.04
CA LYS A 48 -17.56 -0.58 -20.44
C LYS A 48 -18.62 -0.48 -19.35
N GLY A 49 -18.55 -1.31 -18.31
CA GLY A 49 -19.63 -1.44 -17.35
C GLY A 49 -20.95 -1.89 -17.99
N THR A 50 -22.03 -1.25 -17.60
CA THR A 50 -23.40 -1.47 -18.06
C THR A 50 -24.03 -0.14 -18.50
N ASP A 51 -25.25 -0.19 -19.05
CA ASP A 51 -26.01 1.02 -19.40
C ASP A 51 -26.37 1.90 -18.19
N LYS A 52 -26.11 1.45 -16.95
CA LYS A 52 -26.40 2.16 -15.70
C LYS A 52 -25.14 2.44 -14.86
N GLY A 53 -23.96 2.46 -15.49
CA GLY A 53 -22.66 2.61 -14.83
C GLY A 53 -21.92 1.29 -14.67
N PHE A 54 -20.84 1.27 -13.88
CA PHE A 54 -19.91 0.15 -13.82
C PHE A 54 -20.45 -1.10 -13.11
N ALA A 55 -21.32 -0.90 -12.11
CA ALA A 55 -21.90 -1.95 -11.27
C ALA A 55 -20.83 -2.83 -10.59
N LEU A 56 -19.88 -2.17 -9.92
CA LEU A 56 -18.71 -2.78 -9.28
C LEU A 56 -19.08 -3.78 -8.18
N GLU A 57 -20.15 -3.52 -7.43
CA GLU A 57 -20.64 -4.36 -6.32
C GLU A 57 -21.26 -5.70 -6.73
N LYS A 58 -21.35 -5.98 -8.04
CA LYS A 58 -22.01 -7.20 -8.53
C LYS A 58 -20.99 -8.29 -8.80
N SER A 59 -21.35 -9.52 -8.44
CA SER A 59 -20.68 -10.71 -8.97
C SER A 59 -20.78 -10.76 -10.49
N MET A 60 -19.88 -11.52 -11.09
CA MET A 60 -19.86 -11.75 -12.53
C MET A 60 -19.85 -13.24 -12.88
N THR A 61 -20.52 -13.56 -13.97
CA THR A 61 -20.48 -14.90 -14.57
C THR A 61 -19.19 -15.10 -15.37
N ARG A 62 -18.80 -16.35 -15.59
CA ARG A 62 -17.66 -16.70 -16.48
C ARG A 62 -17.84 -16.15 -17.90
N ALA A 63 -19.07 -16.07 -18.40
CA ALA A 63 -19.35 -15.47 -19.71
C ALA A 63 -19.11 -13.95 -19.73
N GLU A 64 -19.50 -13.24 -18.67
CA GLU A 64 -19.21 -11.80 -18.53
C GLU A 64 -17.71 -11.54 -18.35
N ALA A 65 -17.02 -12.38 -17.58
CA ALA A 65 -15.57 -12.31 -17.41
C ALA A 65 -14.82 -12.47 -18.75
N SER A 66 -15.32 -13.32 -19.66
CA SER A 66 -14.79 -13.44 -21.02
C SER A 66 -14.92 -12.16 -21.84
N VAL A 67 -16.05 -11.45 -21.72
CA VAL A 67 -16.22 -10.16 -22.38
C VAL A 67 -15.25 -9.13 -21.81
N MET A 68 -15.12 -9.09 -20.48
CA MET A 68 -14.21 -8.18 -19.80
C MET A 68 -12.75 -8.42 -20.22
N LEU A 69 -12.28 -9.68 -20.19
CA LEU A 69 -10.94 -10.04 -20.65
C LEU A 69 -10.72 -9.67 -22.12
N THR A 70 -11.69 -9.94 -23.00
CA THR A 70 -11.54 -9.62 -24.42
C THR A 70 -11.39 -8.11 -24.65
N ARG A 71 -12.11 -7.28 -23.87
CA ARG A 71 -11.98 -5.82 -23.92
C ARG A 71 -10.67 -5.33 -23.32
N LEU A 72 -10.26 -5.92 -22.19
CA LEU A 72 -8.98 -5.62 -21.54
C LEU A 72 -7.79 -5.83 -22.48
N LEU A 73 -7.89 -6.80 -23.39
CA LEU A 73 -6.88 -7.09 -24.41
C LEU A 73 -7.06 -6.28 -25.70
N GLY A 74 -7.93 -5.25 -25.71
CA GLY A 74 -8.23 -4.44 -26.89
C GLY A 74 -8.88 -5.20 -28.06
N ALA A 75 -9.33 -6.44 -27.83
CA ALA A 75 -9.62 -7.40 -28.89
C ALA A 75 -11.11 -7.51 -29.25
N GLU A 76 -12.00 -6.72 -28.63
CA GLU A 76 -13.46 -6.85 -28.81
C GLU A 76 -13.88 -6.80 -30.28
N LYS A 77 -13.32 -5.86 -31.07
CA LYS A 77 -13.63 -5.76 -32.50
C LYS A 77 -13.19 -7.00 -33.28
N THR A 78 -11.99 -7.52 -32.99
CA THR A 78 -11.44 -8.73 -33.60
C THR A 78 -12.28 -9.95 -33.25
N ALA A 79 -12.62 -10.13 -31.98
CA ALA A 79 -13.46 -11.22 -31.50
C ALA A 79 -14.85 -11.18 -32.18
N LEU A 80 -15.49 -10.01 -32.25
CA LEU A 80 -16.82 -9.88 -32.87
C LEU A 80 -16.83 -10.05 -34.39
N ALA A 81 -15.74 -9.71 -35.08
CA ALA A 81 -15.64 -9.84 -36.54
C ALA A 81 -15.33 -11.27 -36.99
N GLY A 82 -14.64 -12.06 -36.15
CA GLY A 82 -14.23 -13.41 -36.50
C GLY A 82 -15.31 -14.49 -36.37
N ASN A 83 -15.03 -15.64 -36.99
CA ASN A 83 -15.82 -16.86 -36.89
C ASN A 83 -15.03 -17.89 -36.08
N TRP A 84 -15.10 -17.76 -34.77
CA TRP A 84 -14.34 -18.60 -33.85
C TRP A 84 -15.09 -19.91 -33.53
N LYS A 85 -14.36 -20.96 -33.19
CA LYS A 85 -14.94 -22.26 -32.84
C LYS A 85 -14.53 -22.67 -31.44
N HIS A 86 -15.47 -23.24 -30.69
CA HIS A 86 -15.23 -23.87 -29.40
C HIS A 86 -16.11 -25.13 -29.25
N PRO A 87 -15.71 -26.09 -28.40
CA PRO A 87 -16.47 -27.32 -28.18
C PRO A 87 -17.63 -27.16 -27.17
N PHE A 88 -17.76 -25.98 -26.55
CA PHE A 88 -18.70 -25.77 -25.45
C PHE A 88 -20.15 -25.66 -25.93
N THR A 89 -21.04 -26.39 -25.25
CA THR A 89 -22.47 -26.49 -25.60
C THR A 89 -23.36 -25.55 -24.80
N ASP A 90 -22.83 -24.95 -23.72
CA ASP A 90 -23.54 -24.11 -22.76
C ASP A 90 -23.16 -22.61 -22.87
N VAL A 91 -22.53 -22.20 -23.97
CA VAL A 91 -22.21 -20.78 -24.24
C VAL A 91 -23.40 -20.10 -24.90
N PRO A 92 -23.95 -19.03 -24.30
CA PRO A 92 -25.07 -18.31 -24.91
C PRO A 92 -24.62 -17.53 -26.14
N GLN A 93 -25.54 -17.31 -27.08
CA GLN A 93 -25.23 -16.68 -28.38
C GLN A 93 -24.53 -15.31 -28.27
N TRP A 94 -24.83 -14.52 -27.24
CA TRP A 94 -24.20 -13.21 -27.04
C TRP A 94 -22.72 -13.32 -26.62
N ALA A 95 -22.32 -14.43 -25.99
CA ALA A 95 -20.95 -14.68 -25.50
C ALA A 95 -20.13 -15.54 -26.49
N ASP A 96 -20.79 -16.25 -27.41
CA ASP A 96 -20.21 -17.23 -28.34
C ASP A 96 -18.92 -16.74 -29.01
N LYS A 97 -18.95 -15.55 -29.59
CA LYS A 97 -17.78 -14.97 -30.28
C LYS A 97 -16.63 -14.64 -29.34
N TYR A 98 -16.93 -14.14 -28.15
CA TYR A 98 -15.91 -13.80 -27.14
C TYR A 98 -15.24 -15.07 -26.62
N VAL A 99 -16.03 -16.05 -26.17
CA VAL A 99 -15.52 -17.32 -25.66
C VAL A 99 -14.77 -18.08 -26.76
N GLY A 100 -15.26 -18.07 -27.99
CA GLY A 100 -14.60 -18.71 -29.12
C GLY A 100 -13.24 -18.09 -29.42
N TRP A 101 -13.15 -16.76 -29.44
CA TRP A 101 -11.88 -16.06 -29.65
C TRP A 101 -10.88 -16.38 -28.54
N LEU A 102 -11.30 -16.26 -27.28
CA LEU A 102 -10.45 -16.57 -26.14
C LEU A 102 -9.98 -18.03 -26.15
N TYR A 103 -10.86 -18.97 -26.47
CA TYR A 103 -10.55 -20.40 -26.51
C TYR A 103 -9.50 -20.72 -27.57
N GLN A 104 -9.67 -20.21 -28.80
CA GLN A 104 -8.72 -20.47 -29.89
C GLN A 104 -7.36 -19.78 -29.69
N ASN A 105 -7.30 -18.71 -28.89
CA ASN A 105 -6.06 -18.01 -28.54
C ASN A 105 -5.44 -18.49 -27.20
N GLY A 106 -5.93 -19.61 -26.65
CA GLY A 106 -5.39 -20.21 -25.42
C GLY A 106 -5.68 -19.42 -24.15
N LEU A 107 -6.53 -18.39 -24.19
CA LEU A 107 -6.80 -17.48 -23.08
C LEU A 107 -7.83 -18.04 -22.09
N THR A 108 -8.64 -19.00 -22.52
CA THR A 108 -9.62 -19.66 -21.64
C THR A 108 -9.77 -21.15 -21.93
N LYS A 109 -10.20 -21.89 -20.91
CA LYS A 109 -10.53 -23.32 -20.97
C LYS A 109 -11.91 -23.56 -20.37
N GLY A 110 -12.55 -24.64 -20.78
CA GLY A 110 -13.83 -25.08 -20.21
C GLY A 110 -13.67 -25.69 -18.83
N VAL A 111 -14.78 -25.80 -18.10
CA VAL A 111 -14.86 -26.59 -16.86
C VAL A 111 -14.91 -28.10 -17.15
N SER A 112 -15.17 -28.46 -18.41
CA SER A 112 -15.00 -29.81 -18.95
C SER A 112 -14.67 -29.72 -20.45
N ALA A 113 -14.52 -30.87 -21.12
CA ALA A 113 -14.30 -30.93 -22.57
C ALA A 113 -15.43 -30.28 -23.39
N THR A 114 -16.66 -30.24 -22.89
CA THR A 114 -17.85 -29.79 -23.63
C THR A 114 -18.67 -28.70 -22.92
N LEU A 115 -18.24 -28.26 -21.74
CA LEU A 115 -18.91 -27.21 -20.96
C LEU A 115 -17.94 -26.09 -20.60
N TYR A 116 -18.36 -24.85 -20.82
CA TYR A 116 -17.66 -23.64 -20.42
C TYR A 116 -17.98 -23.23 -18.98
N GLY A 117 -19.18 -23.55 -18.50
CA GLY A 117 -19.70 -23.07 -17.22
C GLY A 117 -20.19 -21.62 -17.29
N SER A 118 -20.78 -21.21 -18.42
CA SER A 118 -21.06 -19.80 -18.76
C SER A 118 -21.83 -19.02 -17.70
N GLN A 119 -22.79 -19.67 -17.03
CA GLN A 119 -23.65 -19.07 -16.01
C GLN A 119 -23.10 -19.21 -14.58
N ARG A 120 -21.97 -19.91 -14.40
CA ARG A 120 -21.33 -20.01 -13.09
C ARG A 120 -20.69 -18.66 -12.77
N ASN A 121 -20.77 -18.23 -11.52
CA ASN A 121 -19.95 -17.11 -11.05
C ASN A 121 -18.48 -17.47 -11.27
N VAL A 122 -17.73 -16.52 -11.83
CA VAL A 122 -16.28 -16.66 -11.90
C VAL A 122 -15.71 -16.42 -10.51
N THR A 123 -14.68 -17.18 -10.16
CA THR A 123 -13.92 -16.99 -8.92
C THR A 123 -12.74 -16.05 -9.21
N CYS A 124 -12.24 -15.35 -8.21
CA CYS A 124 -11.00 -14.57 -8.24
C CYS A 124 -9.86 -15.43 -8.82
N GLY A 125 -9.66 -16.65 -8.29
CA GLY A 125 -8.62 -17.54 -8.83
C GLY A 125 -8.78 -17.88 -10.31
N GLN A 126 -10.02 -18.07 -10.80
CA GLN A 126 -10.26 -18.30 -12.23
C GLN A 126 -9.97 -17.04 -13.07
N TYR A 127 -10.30 -15.85 -12.55
CA TYR A 127 -10.01 -14.60 -13.21
C TYR A 127 -8.50 -14.34 -13.25
N CYS A 128 -7.77 -14.57 -12.16
CA CYS A 128 -6.30 -14.51 -12.13
C CYS A 128 -5.68 -15.44 -13.18
N ILE A 129 -6.15 -16.69 -13.30
CA ILE A 129 -5.68 -17.60 -14.36
C ILE A 129 -5.93 -17.02 -15.77
N PHE A 130 -7.07 -16.37 -16.00
CA PHE A 130 -7.33 -15.71 -17.28
C PHE A 130 -6.33 -14.59 -17.58
N LEU A 131 -6.03 -13.76 -16.58
CA LEU A 131 -5.05 -12.68 -16.70
C LEU A 131 -3.63 -13.23 -16.88
N THR A 132 -3.27 -14.30 -16.15
CA THR A 132 -1.96 -14.97 -16.28
C THR A 132 -1.75 -15.59 -17.66
N ARG A 133 -2.77 -16.25 -18.23
CA ARG A 133 -2.70 -16.70 -19.64
C ARG A 133 -2.55 -15.55 -20.63
N ALA A 134 -3.04 -14.36 -20.28
CA ALA A 134 -3.00 -13.21 -21.16
C ALA A 134 -1.62 -12.55 -21.23
N HIS A 135 -0.85 -12.53 -20.14
CA HIS A 135 0.48 -11.91 -20.12
C HIS A 135 1.65 -12.89 -20.06
N LEU A 136 1.48 -14.14 -19.58
CA LEU A 136 2.59 -15.11 -19.42
C LEU A 136 2.42 -16.44 -20.17
N ASP A 137 1.24 -16.70 -20.76
CA ASP A 137 0.89 -18.04 -21.29
C ASP A 137 0.92 -19.17 -20.23
N ALA A 138 0.74 -18.83 -18.95
CA ALA A 138 0.76 -19.79 -17.85
C ALA A 138 -0.64 -20.14 -17.33
N ASP A 139 -0.81 -21.40 -16.89
CA ASP A 139 -2.07 -21.95 -16.37
C ASP A 139 -2.24 -21.82 -14.85
N SER A 140 -1.29 -21.17 -14.17
CA SER A 140 -1.32 -20.91 -12.72
C SER A 140 -0.80 -19.50 -12.44
N TYR A 141 -1.48 -18.77 -11.57
CA TYR A 141 -0.99 -17.50 -11.02
C TYR A 141 -0.09 -17.70 -9.79
N GLN A 142 -0.01 -18.91 -9.24
CA GLN A 142 0.82 -19.19 -8.06
C GLN A 142 2.30 -19.02 -8.40
N GLY A 143 3.06 -18.37 -7.51
CA GLY A 143 4.46 -18.06 -7.75
C GLY A 143 4.69 -16.96 -8.80
N THR A 144 3.63 -16.32 -9.30
CA THR A 144 3.75 -15.09 -10.10
C THR A 144 3.75 -13.90 -9.15
N ALA A 145 4.53 -12.86 -9.46
CA ALA A 145 4.51 -11.60 -8.70
C ALA A 145 3.23 -10.75 -8.94
N PHE A 146 2.26 -11.27 -9.69
CA PHE A 146 1.05 -10.55 -10.09
C PHE A 146 0.03 -10.41 -8.94
N VAL A 147 -0.15 -11.47 -8.16
CA VAL A 147 -1.13 -11.54 -7.07
C VAL A 147 -0.57 -12.37 -5.92
N ASP A 148 -0.96 -12.01 -4.71
CA ASP A 148 -0.70 -12.83 -3.54
C ASP A 148 -1.73 -13.98 -3.44
N ASN A 149 -1.26 -15.20 -3.13
CA ASN A 149 -2.13 -16.38 -3.08
C ASN A 149 -3.20 -16.27 -1.98
N ASP A 150 -2.87 -15.64 -0.85
CA ASP A 150 -3.80 -15.42 0.25
C ASP A 150 -4.84 -14.35 -0.11
N GLU A 151 -4.44 -13.26 -0.77
CA GLU A 151 -5.34 -12.22 -1.32
C GLU A 151 -6.40 -12.83 -2.24
N VAL A 152 -6.00 -13.71 -3.15
CA VAL A 152 -6.91 -14.38 -4.10
C VAL A 152 -7.90 -15.29 -3.37
N ARG A 153 -7.40 -16.15 -2.47
CA ARG A 153 -8.24 -17.05 -1.68
C ARG A 153 -9.22 -16.28 -0.81
N GLN A 154 -8.75 -15.21 -0.17
CA GLN A 154 -9.58 -14.32 0.65
C GLN A 154 -10.72 -13.73 -0.18
N THR A 155 -10.40 -13.20 -1.35
CA THR A 155 -11.39 -12.60 -2.25
C THR A 155 -12.44 -13.63 -2.69
N ASP A 156 -12.02 -14.88 -2.92
CA ASP A 156 -12.94 -15.96 -3.23
C ASP A 156 -13.88 -16.35 -2.08
N GLU A 157 -13.38 -16.37 -0.85
CA GLU A 157 -14.19 -16.63 0.35
C GLU A 157 -15.21 -15.51 0.61
N GLU A 158 -14.85 -14.26 0.30
CA GLU A 158 -15.72 -13.09 0.51
C GLU A 158 -16.71 -12.86 -0.64
N GLY A 159 -16.44 -13.48 -1.79
CA GLY A 159 -17.26 -13.41 -2.98
C GLY A 159 -16.69 -12.41 -3.97
N PHE A 160 -16.02 -12.92 -5.00
CA PHE A 160 -15.45 -12.12 -6.07
C PHE A 160 -16.51 -11.27 -6.79
N ILE A 161 -16.31 -9.95 -6.78
CA ILE A 161 -17.16 -8.98 -7.45
C ILE A 161 -16.43 -8.29 -8.60
N ARG A 162 -17.17 -7.51 -9.38
CA ARG A 162 -16.65 -6.79 -10.54
C ARG A 162 -15.63 -5.71 -10.16
N GLY A 163 -15.75 -5.12 -8.97
CA GLY A 163 -14.74 -4.21 -8.40
C GLY A 163 -13.37 -4.89 -8.30
N ASP A 164 -13.32 -6.10 -7.75
CA ASP A 164 -12.09 -6.90 -7.69
C ASP A 164 -11.50 -7.17 -9.08
N ALA A 165 -12.36 -7.52 -10.04
CA ALA A 165 -11.94 -7.75 -11.43
C ALA A 165 -11.35 -6.48 -12.06
N VAL A 166 -11.89 -5.30 -11.74
CA VAL A 166 -11.36 -4.01 -12.17
C VAL A 166 -10.00 -3.75 -11.56
N SER A 167 -9.84 -3.93 -10.24
CA SER A 167 -8.56 -3.74 -9.56
C SER A 167 -7.47 -4.67 -10.12
N LEU A 168 -7.79 -5.94 -10.34
CA LEU A 168 -6.88 -6.90 -10.98
C LEU A 168 -6.55 -6.52 -12.43
N SER A 169 -7.51 -5.98 -13.17
CA SER A 169 -7.29 -5.51 -14.55
C SER A 169 -6.41 -4.27 -14.62
N ALA A 170 -6.59 -3.32 -13.69
CA ALA A 170 -5.72 -2.16 -13.55
C ALA A 170 -4.30 -2.60 -13.18
N ARG A 171 -4.17 -3.55 -12.25
CA ARG A 171 -2.88 -4.14 -11.85
C ARG A 171 -2.14 -4.80 -13.02
N LEU A 172 -2.88 -5.50 -13.89
CA LEU A 172 -2.30 -6.16 -15.07
C LEU A 172 -1.55 -5.18 -15.99
N LEU A 173 -2.02 -3.93 -16.11
CA LEU A 173 -1.40 -2.94 -17.00
C LEU A 173 0.08 -2.70 -16.68
N SER A 174 0.46 -2.81 -15.41
CA SER A 174 1.85 -2.64 -14.92
C SER A 174 2.65 -3.94 -14.85
N THR A 175 2.12 -5.06 -15.32
CA THR A 175 2.85 -6.34 -15.33
C THR A 175 3.63 -6.53 -16.62
N ASN A 176 4.74 -7.25 -16.55
CA ASN A 176 5.52 -7.65 -17.71
C ASN A 176 4.71 -8.55 -18.66
N TYR A 177 4.77 -8.29 -19.96
CA TYR A 177 4.19 -9.12 -21.01
C TYR A 177 5.25 -10.07 -21.58
N ALA A 178 5.12 -11.36 -21.27
CA ALA A 178 6.01 -12.44 -21.74
C ALA A 178 5.29 -13.54 -22.55
N LYS A 179 4.03 -13.33 -22.92
CA LYS A 179 3.21 -14.32 -23.61
C LYS A 179 3.84 -14.72 -24.96
N ASN A 180 3.84 -16.02 -25.25
CA ASN A 180 4.47 -16.63 -26.43
C ASN A 180 6.00 -16.45 -26.48
N GLY A 181 6.66 -16.30 -25.32
CA GLY A 181 8.11 -16.10 -25.25
C GLY A 181 8.52 -14.70 -25.71
N ASP A 182 7.67 -13.70 -25.47
CA ASP A 182 8.04 -12.30 -25.68
C ASP A 182 9.11 -11.92 -24.65
N GLU A 183 10.30 -11.54 -25.13
CA GLU A 183 11.47 -11.15 -24.32
C GLU A 183 11.71 -9.63 -24.38
N SER A 184 10.73 -8.85 -24.83
CA SER A 184 10.87 -7.38 -24.97
C SER A 184 10.87 -6.61 -23.65
N ASP A 185 10.61 -7.30 -22.52
CA ASP A 185 10.62 -6.75 -21.16
C ASP A 185 9.75 -5.49 -21.00
N ARG A 186 8.58 -5.51 -21.65
CA ARG A 186 7.63 -4.40 -21.68
C ARG A 186 6.40 -4.72 -20.85
N SER A 187 5.75 -3.69 -20.34
CA SER A 187 4.49 -3.86 -19.62
C SER A 187 3.33 -4.22 -20.55
N VAL A 188 2.23 -4.72 -19.98
CA VAL A 188 0.98 -4.93 -20.73
C VAL A 188 0.43 -3.60 -21.26
N ALA A 189 0.60 -2.48 -20.56
CA ALA A 189 0.21 -1.16 -21.06
C ALA A 189 1.00 -0.78 -22.31
N GLU A 190 2.32 -0.95 -22.31
CA GLU A 190 3.17 -0.71 -23.49
C GLU A 190 2.78 -1.61 -24.66
N LYS A 191 2.53 -2.90 -24.39
CA LYS A 191 2.04 -3.85 -25.39
C LYS A 191 0.75 -3.38 -26.07
N LEU A 192 -0.21 -2.89 -25.29
CA LEU A 192 -1.50 -2.42 -25.81
C LEU A 192 -1.36 -1.11 -26.61
N ILE A 193 -0.40 -0.26 -26.25
CA ILE A 193 -0.04 0.93 -27.03
C ILE A 193 0.56 0.53 -28.38
N ASP A 194 1.50 -0.41 -28.39
CA ASP A 194 2.14 -0.91 -29.61
C ASP A 194 1.14 -1.58 -30.57
N ASP A 195 0.12 -2.26 -30.02
CA ASP A 195 -0.98 -2.83 -30.79
C ASP A 195 -1.98 -1.79 -31.29
N GLY A 196 -1.84 -0.52 -30.90
CA GLY A 196 -2.71 0.58 -31.29
C GLY A 196 -4.09 0.54 -30.63
N VAL A 197 -4.22 -0.10 -29.46
CA VAL A 197 -5.48 -0.13 -28.69
C VAL A 197 -5.80 1.27 -28.15
N PHE A 198 -4.80 1.96 -27.63
CA PHE A 198 -4.83 3.37 -27.25
C PHE A 198 -3.44 3.98 -27.42
N THR A 199 -3.34 5.31 -27.37
CA THR A 199 -2.07 6.04 -27.45
C THR A 199 -1.47 6.28 -26.06
N ALA A 200 -0.15 6.52 -26.00
CA ALA A 200 0.51 6.92 -24.76
C ALA A 200 -0.09 8.20 -24.14
N GLU A 201 -0.58 9.14 -24.97
CA GLU A 201 -1.26 10.36 -24.49
C GLU A 201 -2.63 10.05 -23.87
N GLN A 202 -3.41 9.14 -24.47
CA GLN A 202 -4.66 8.67 -23.85
C GLN A 202 -4.37 7.96 -22.52
N PHE A 203 -3.35 7.11 -22.50
CA PHE A 203 -2.92 6.40 -21.30
C PHE A 203 -2.49 7.35 -20.19
N LYS A 204 -1.61 8.30 -20.50
CA LYS A 204 -1.19 9.36 -19.57
C LYS A 204 -2.38 10.05 -18.94
N ASN A 205 -3.34 10.50 -19.76
CA ASN A 205 -4.47 11.27 -19.26
C ASN A 205 -5.43 10.44 -18.41
N ALA A 206 -5.65 9.17 -18.75
CA ALA A 206 -6.52 8.28 -17.98
C ALA A 206 -5.88 7.78 -16.68
N ALA A 207 -4.56 7.54 -16.68
CA ALA A 207 -3.86 6.90 -15.58
C ALA A 207 -3.22 7.88 -14.56
N TRP A 208 -3.14 9.18 -14.89
CA TRP A 208 -2.35 10.18 -14.15
C TRP A 208 -2.58 10.19 -12.63
N ASP A 209 -3.85 10.19 -12.22
CA ASP A 209 -4.29 10.23 -10.82
C ASP A 209 -4.78 8.85 -10.33
N VAL A 210 -4.56 7.80 -11.13
CA VAL A 210 -5.10 6.47 -10.89
C VAL A 210 -4.02 5.46 -10.58
N LEU A 211 -2.92 5.45 -11.36
CA LEU A 211 -1.79 4.54 -11.18
C LEU A 211 -0.58 5.26 -10.57
N PRO A 212 0.33 4.53 -9.91
CA PRO A 212 1.57 5.11 -9.40
C PRO A 212 2.40 5.77 -10.51
N ARG A 213 3.01 6.91 -10.18
CA ARG A 213 3.94 7.65 -11.03
C ARG A 213 5.34 7.45 -10.49
N ASP A 214 6.24 6.99 -11.34
CA ASP A 214 7.67 6.91 -11.03
C ASP A 214 8.42 8.05 -11.74
N TYR A 215 9.30 8.72 -11.01
CA TYR A 215 10.18 9.76 -11.53
C TYR A 215 11.62 9.29 -11.35
N SER A 216 12.18 8.75 -12.41
CA SER A 216 13.46 8.06 -12.36
C SER A 216 14.26 8.31 -13.64
N ASN A 217 15.55 7.96 -13.59
CA ASN A 217 16.38 7.93 -14.79
C ASN A 217 16.16 6.60 -15.52
N ASP A 218 15.72 6.67 -16.77
CA ASP A 218 15.61 5.52 -17.67
C ASP A 218 17.01 5.19 -18.21
N TYR A 219 17.71 4.24 -17.58
CA TYR A 219 19.08 3.87 -17.96
C TYR A 219 19.08 2.96 -19.19
N GLN A 220 19.57 3.49 -20.29
CA GLN A 220 19.62 2.81 -21.57
C GLN A 220 21.03 2.28 -21.81
N TYR A 221 21.17 0.98 -22.05
CA TYR A 221 22.46 0.32 -22.26
C TYR A 221 22.59 -0.23 -23.68
N ASP A 222 23.83 -0.30 -24.19
CA ASP A 222 24.13 -1.04 -25.41
C ASP A 222 24.14 -2.55 -25.16
N GLY A 223 24.24 -3.36 -26.23
CA GLY A 223 24.34 -4.82 -26.12
C GLY A 223 25.62 -5.34 -25.42
N LYS A 224 26.46 -4.44 -24.87
CA LYS A 224 27.64 -4.74 -24.06
C LYS A 224 27.54 -4.16 -22.64
N TRP A 225 26.36 -3.72 -22.21
CA TRP A 225 26.11 -3.09 -20.91
C TRP A 225 26.84 -1.75 -20.69
N ASN A 226 27.22 -1.05 -21.75
CA ASN A 226 27.70 0.33 -21.63
C ASN A 226 26.50 1.28 -21.60
N LEU A 227 26.49 2.21 -20.64
CA LEU A 227 25.45 3.23 -20.56
C LEU A 227 25.49 4.14 -21.80
N ILE A 228 24.38 4.21 -22.52
CA ILE A 228 24.18 5.07 -23.70
C ILE A 228 23.55 6.39 -23.28
N ALA A 229 22.49 6.33 -22.48
CA ALA A 229 21.70 7.48 -22.06
C ALA A 229 21.01 7.19 -20.73
N SER A 230 20.69 8.24 -19.97
CA SER A 230 19.94 8.13 -18.72
C SER A 230 18.90 9.26 -18.59
N PRO A 231 18.00 9.44 -19.58
CA PRO A 231 17.00 10.49 -19.55
C PRO A 231 16.17 10.43 -18.27
N PHE A 232 15.97 11.59 -17.64
CA PHE A 232 15.03 11.70 -16.52
C PHE A 232 13.60 11.69 -17.08
N VAL A 233 12.79 10.72 -16.65
CA VAL A 233 11.45 10.47 -17.18
C VAL A 233 10.41 10.36 -16.05
N CYS A 234 9.15 10.50 -16.44
CA CYS A 234 8.02 10.07 -15.62
C CYS A 234 7.38 8.87 -16.30
N GLN A 235 7.29 7.76 -15.57
CA GLN A 235 6.68 6.52 -16.03
C GLN A 235 5.42 6.19 -15.23
N ILE A 236 4.45 5.60 -15.91
CA ILE A 236 3.27 4.98 -15.30
C ILE A 236 3.14 3.61 -15.95
N ALA A 237 3.13 2.53 -15.17
CA ALA A 237 3.11 1.16 -15.70
C ALA A 237 4.19 0.94 -16.79
N ASP A 238 5.41 1.39 -16.52
CA ASP A 238 6.59 1.43 -17.40
C ASP A 238 6.46 2.31 -18.67
N VAL A 239 5.25 2.75 -19.03
CA VAL A 239 5.03 3.69 -20.13
C VAL A 239 5.65 5.05 -19.79
N THR A 240 6.60 5.50 -20.59
CA THR A 240 7.11 6.88 -20.51
C THR A 240 6.02 7.88 -20.91
N VAL A 241 5.48 8.61 -19.93
CA VAL A 241 4.40 9.59 -20.11
C VAL A 241 4.88 11.04 -20.10
N ALA A 242 6.08 11.29 -19.60
CA ALA A 242 6.78 12.57 -19.76
C ALA A 242 8.30 12.34 -19.74
N ARG A 243 9.05 13.26 -20.36
CA ARG A 243 10.50 13.26 -20.33
C ARG A 243 10.99 14.67 -20.02
N CYS A 244 11.99 14.76 -19.15
CA CYS A 244 12.69 15.99 -18.86
C CYS A 244 13.31 16.55 -20.17
N PRO A 245 13.10 17.84 -20.49
CA PRO A 245 13.66 18.43 -21.71
C PRO A 245 15.17 18.72 -21.62
N ILE A 246 15.77 18.55 -20.44
CA ILE A 246 17.18 18.85 -20.16
C ILE A 246 17.89 17.54 -19.79
N ASP A 247 18.99 17.25 -20.48
CA ASP A 247 19.89 16.14 -20.16
C ASP A 247 20.79 16.47 -18.96
N GLY A 248 21.32 15.46 -18.28
CA GLY A 248 22.20 15.66 -17.11
C GLY A 248 21.47 16.16 -15.86
N VAL A 249 20.19 15.81 -15.73
CA VAL A 249 19.34 16.10 -14.57
C VAL A 249 18.85 14.79 -13.96
N GLN A 250 18.72 14.75 -12.64
CA GLN A 250 18.28 13.60 -11.85
C GLN A 250 17.17 14.02 -10.87
N PRO A 251 16.27 13.10 -10.46
CA PRO A 251 15.26 13.39 -9.44
C PRO A 251 15.90 13.70 -8.08
N VAL A 252 15.25 14.55 -7.30
CA VAL A 252 15.56 14.71 -5.86
C VAL A 252 14.80 13.64 -5.08
N SER A 253 15.49 12.87 -4.25
CA SER A 253 14.88 11.80 -3.45
C SER A 253 13.78 12.34 -2.53
N GLY A 254 12.69 11.57 -2.38
CA GLY A 254 11.57 11.90 -1.50
C GLY A 254 10.56 12.91 -2.06
N THR A 255 10.68 13.33 -3.32
CA THR A 255 9.76 14.30 -3.93
C THR A 255 9.61 14.16 -5.44
N ASP A 256 8.42 14.43 -5.98
CA ASP A 256 8.16 14.55 -7.42
C ASP A 256 8.23 16.01 -7.92
N ARG A 257 8.68 16.93 -7.07
CA ARG A 257 8.62 18.38 -7.30
C ARG A 257 9.96 19.00 -7.67
N TYR A 258 11.06 18.29 -7.44
CA TYR A 258 12.40 18.83 -7.63
C TYR A 258 13.27 17.88 -8.45
N ALA A 259 14.16 18.49 -9.21
CA ALA A 259 15.20 17.82 -9.96
C ALA A 259 16.52 18.57 -9.75
N GLN A 260 17.64 17.89 -9.89
CA GLN A 260 18.97 18.45 -9.67
C GLN A 260 19.91 18.13 -10.82
N SER A 261 20.86 19.00 -11.09
CA SER A 261 21.94 18.70 -12.05
C SER A 261 22.78 17.52 -11.58
N ASP A 262 23.38 16.81 -12.52
CA ASP A 262 24.40 15.81 -12.24
C ASP A 262 25.57 16.44 -11.45
N MET A 263 25.96 15.78 -10.36
CA MET A 263 26.87 16.33 -9.34
C MET A 263 28.35 16.24 -9.72
N GLU A 264 28.70 15.48 -10.76
CA GLU A 264 30.11 15.16 -11.04
C GLU A 264 30.87 16.20 -11.86
N GLN A 265 30.20 17.05 -12.65
CA GLN A 265 30.86 17.78 -13.74
C GLN A 265 30.65 19.30 -13.74
N SER A 266 29.80 19.84 -12.87
CA SER A 266 29.48 21.27 -12.84
C SER A 266 29.04 21.76 -11.46
N ASP A 267 28.80 23.08 -11.38
CA ASP A 267 28.04 23.67 -10.29
C ASP A 267 26.69 22.95 -10.12
N PHE A 268 26.27 22.78 -8.87
CA PHE A 268 25.01 22.17 -8.50
C PHE A 268 23.86 23.13 -8.82
N ILE A 269 22.84 22.66 -9.53
CA ILE A 269 21.64 23.43 -9.85
C ILE A 269 20.42 22.66 -9.37
N LEU A 270 19.60 23.31 -8.54
CA LEU A 270 18.29 22.80 -8.15
C LEU A 270 17.22 23.40 -9.06
N TYR A 271 16.34 22.56 -9.56
CA TYR A 271 15.17 22.93 -10.35
C TYR A 271 13.89 22.54 -9.63
N ARG A 272 12.91 23.45 -9.63
CA ARG A 272 11.52 23.07 -9.43
C ARG A 272 11.00 22.46 -10.72
N MET A 273 10.31 21.35 -10.60
CA MET A 273 9.74 20.59 -11.70
C MET A 273 8.21 20.66 -11.66
N ASP A 274 7.60 20.95 -12.82
CA ASP A 274 6.18 20.66 -13.03
C ASP A 274 6.03 19.14 -13.19
N SER A 275 5.37 18.48 -12.25
CA SER A 275 5.31 17.02 -12.20
C SER A 275 4.64 16.40 -13.44
N LYS A 276 3.72 17.10 -14.11
CA LYS A 276 3.01 16.59 -15.29
C LYS A 276 3.77 16.73 -16.61
N THR A 277 4.49 17.83 -16.77
CA THR A 277 5.19 18.17 -18.02
C THR A 277 6.70 18.01 -17.91
N MET A 278 7.22 17.80 -16.71
CA MET A 278 8.65 17.79 -16.37
C MET A 278 9.40 19.07 -16.78
N LYS A 279 8.67 20.19 -16.93
CA LYS A 279 9.29 21.49 -17.19
C LYS A 279 10.03 21.97 -15.95
N LEU A 280 11.27 22.40 -16.15
CA LEU A 280 12.17 22.81 -15.08
C LEU A 280 12.23 24.34 -14.97
N THR A 281 12.20 24.83 -13.73
CA THR A 281 12.47 26.22 -13.37
C THR A 281 13.64 26.22 -12.38
N GLN A 282 14.74 26.87 -12.70
CA GLN A 282 15.89 26.94 -11.79
C GLN A 282 15.50 27.71 -10.52
N VAL A 283 15.81 27.12 -9.37
CA VAL A 283 15.52 27.67 -8.03
C VAL A 283 16.79 28.12 -7.33
N LEU A 284 17.86 27.32 -7.43
CA LEU A 284 19.11 27.55 -6.72
C LEU A 284 20.29 27.12 -7.59
N SER A 285 21.43 27.79 -7.45
CA SER A 285 22.71 27.38 -8.00
C SER A 285 23.77 27.50 -6.91
N LEU A 286 24.52 26.42 -6.70
CA LEU A 286 25.54 26.28 -5.68
C LEU A 286 26.84 25.77 -6.32
N PRO A 287 28.01 25.95 -5.69
CA PRO A 287 29.26 25.37 -6.16
C PRO A 287 29.18 23.85 -6.29
N GLN A 288 30.02 23.27 -7.15
CA GLN A 288 30.26 21.83 -7.20
C GLN A 288 30.49 21.22 -5.80
N GLU A 289 30.05 19.97 -5.59
CA GLU A 289 30.06 19.26 -4.30
C GLU A 289 29.09 19.81 -3.23
N SER A 290 28.22 20.75 -3.60
CA SER A 290 27.06 21.12 -2.77
C SER A 290 25.93 20.09 -2.90
N SER A 291 25.00 20.06 -1.94
CA SER A 291 23.88 19.12 -1.97
C SER A 291 22.58 19.71 -1.43
N VAL A 292 21.47 19.10 -1.83
CA VAL A 292 20.12 19.40 -1.35
C VAL A 292 19.40 18.11 -1.01
N GLU A 293 18.69 18.11 0.11
CA GLU A 293 17.77 17.06 0.51
C GLU A 293 16.39 17.66 0.74
N TYR A 294 15.35 17.02 0.22
CA TYR A 294 13.98 17.41 0.48
C TYR A 294 13.54 16.89 1.84
N LEU A 295 12.99 17.77 2.68
CA LEU A 295 12.50 17.41 4.02
C LEU A 295 10.99 17.21 4.05
N GLY A 296 10.23 18.10 3.40
CA GLY A 296 8.77 18.04 3.43
C GLY A 296 8.12 19.35 3.02
N ARG A 297 6.81 19.47 3.27
CA ARG A 297 6.00 20.61 2.80
C ARG A 297 4.99 21.09 3.85
N ALA A 298 4.65 22.35 3.78
CA ALA A 298 3.54 22.95 4.51
C ALA A 298 2.80 23.94 3.60
N GLY A 299 1.55 23.64 3.24
CA GLY A 299 0.80 24.44 2.28
C GLY A 299 1.52 24.49 0.94
N GLU A 300 1.84 25.70 0.46
CA GLU A 300 2.64 25.91 -0.77
C GLU A 300 4.16 26.02 -0.57
N THR A 301 4.63 25.86 0.67
CA THR A 301 6.04 26.03 1.03
C THR A 301 6.73 24.68 1.21
N ASP A 302 7.78 24.44 0.41
CA ASP A 302 8.62 23.26 0.50
C ASP A 302 9.85 23.56 1.39
N TYR A 303 10.36 22.54 2.09
CA TYR A 303 11.50 22.67 2.98
C TYR A 303 12.65 21.76 2.55
N LEU A 304 13.84 22.35 2.50
CA LEU A 304 15.05 21.71 2.00
C LEU A 304 16.17 21.85 3.03
N LEU A 305 16.96 20.78 3.18
CA LEU A 305 18.27 20.86 3.82
C LEU A 305 19.32 21.10 2.73
N VAL A 306 20.06 22.19 2.84
CA VAL A 306 21.02 22.64 1.83
C VAL A 306 22.42 22.66 2.42
N TYR A 307 23.36 21.96 1.79
CA TYR A 307 24.79 22.08 2.07
C TYR A 307 25.44 22.93 0.99
N ASP A 308 26.02 24.08 1.38
CA ASP A 308 26.81 24.93 0.49
C ASP A 308 28.30 24.65 0.69
N ARG A 309 28.94 24.13 -0.36
CA ARG A 309 30.36 23.77 -0.33
C ARG A 309 31.28 24.97 -0.13
N LYS A 310 30.93 26.16 -0.65
CA LYS A 310 31.80 27.35 -0.60
C LYS A 310 31.88 27.93 0.80
N THR A 311 30.79 27.86 1.56
CA THR A 311 30.73 28.34 2.94
C THR A 311 30.91 27.24 3.96
N GLU A 312 30.85 25.97 3.55
CA GLU A 312 30.85 24.78 4.41
C GLU A 312 29.72 24.83 5.46
N THR A 313 28.53 25.31 5.05
CA THR A 313 27.39 25.49 5.94
C THR A 313 26.20 24.61 5.54
N TYR A 314 25.54 24.05 6.56
CA TYR A 314 24.23 23.43 6.41
C TYR A 314 23.13 24.45 6.74
N SER A 315 22.14 24.56 5.88
CA SER A 315 21.02 25.48 6.04
C SER A 315 19.69 24.77 5.87
N LEU A 316 18.76 25.04 6.76
CA LEU A 316 17.35 24.76 6.52
C LEU A 316 16.79 25.91 5.69
N CYS A 317 16.27 25.61 4.51
CA CYS A 317 15.72 26.58 3.58
C CYS A 317 14.24 26.30 3.34
N SER A 318 13.43 27.36 3.28
CA SER A 318 12.07 27.32 2.76
C SER A 318 12.07 27.77 1.29
N VAL A 319 11.22 27.13 0.49
CA VAL A 319 10.98 27.47 -0.91
C VAL A 319 9.49 27.74 -1.10
N HIS A 320 9.14 28.98 -1.40
CA HIS A 320 7.77 29.39 -1.69
C HIS A 320 7.72 30.02 -3.08
N GLY A 321 7.01 29.37 -4.01
CA GLY A 321 7.14 29.71 -5.43
C GLY A 321 8.61 29.57 -5.87
N ASP A 322 9.18 30.65 -6.41
CA ASP A 322 10.58 30.70 -6.86
C ASP A 322 11.53 31.31 -5.82
N THR A 323 11.04 31.61 -4.62
CA THR A 323 11.83 32.28 -3.59
C THR A 323 12.40 31.27 -2.61
N VAL A 324 13.73 31.23 -2.52
CA VAL A 324 14.46 30.48 -1.49
C VAL A 324 14.80 31.41 -0.34
N LYS A 325 14.50 30.99 0.89
CA LYS A 325 14.87 31.71 2.11
C LYS A 325 15.58 30.76 3.07
N THR A 326 16.76 31.15 3.54
CA THR A 326 17.43 30.49 4.66
C THR A 326 16.68 30.80 5.95
N GLU A 327 16.18 29.76 6.60
CA GLU A 327 15.43 29.86 7.85
C GLU A 327 16.34 29.65 9.06
N LEU A 328 17.24 28.66 9.00
CA LEU A 328 18.21 28.33 10.05
C LEU A 328 19.55 27.91 9.44
N THR A 329 20.64 28.21 10.14
CA THR A 329 21.95 27.58 9.91
C THR A 329 22.17 26.50 10.96
N LEU A 330 22.56 25.31 10.51
CA LEU A 330 22.70 24.12 11.34
C LEU A 330 24.16 23.67 11.42
N THR A 331 24.51 23.08 12.57
CA THR A 331 25.75 22.30 12.71
C THR A 331 25.61 20.93 12.02
N GLU A 332 26.73 20.24 11.83
CA GLU A 332 26.77 18.88 11.27
C GLU A 332 25.95 17.86 12.09
N ALA A 333 25.95 17.97 13.41
CA ALA A 333 25.12 17.13 14.26
C ALA A 333 23.62 17.46 14.12
N GLN A 334 23.29 18.75 14.03
CA GLN A 334 21.91 19.20 13.93
C GLN A 334 21.25 18.86 12.60
N GLN A 335 21.98 18.96 11.49
CA GLN A 335 21.45 18.56 10.18
C GLN A 335 21.16 17.06 10.12
N GLN A 336 22.00 16.24 10.76
CA GLN A 336 21.80 14.79 10.80
C GLN A 336 20.52 14.43 11.56
N ALA A 337 20.25 15.11 12.67
CA ALA A 337 19.03 14.92 13.43
C ALA A 337 17.78 15.42 12.66
N ALA A 338 17.92 16.54 11.94
CA ALA A 338 16.83 17.17 11.19
C ALA A 338 16.28 16.31 10.03
N ARG A 339 17.02 15.29 9.58
CA ARG A 339 16.56 14.31 8.58
C ARG A 339 15.40 13.44 9.05
N THR A 340 15.16 13.36 10.36
CA THR A 340 13.94 12.73 10.90
C THR A 340 12.80 13.74 10.81
N VAL A 341 12.02 13.66 9.74
CA VAL A 341 10.87 14.55 9.49
C VAL A 341 9.56 13.86 9.79
N TYR A 342 8.69 14.53 10.53
CA TYR A 342 7.31 14.12 10.74
C TYR A 342 6.39 15.03 9.92
N GLN A 343 5.75 14.48 8.89
CA GLN A 343 4.84 15.21 8.00
C GLN A 343 3.38 15.07 8.45
N SER A 344 2.60 16.14 8.33
CA SER A 344 1.13 16.15 8.44
C SER A 344 0.51 17.13 7.45
N ALA A 345 -0.82 17.14 7.33
CA ALA A 345 -1.55 18.16 6.57
C ALA A 345 -1.28 19.61 7.03
N ARG A 346 -0.83 19.83 8.27
CA ARG A 346 -0.51 21.17 8.81
C ARG A 346 0.90 21.65 8.48
N GLY A 347 1.79 20.75 8.10
CA GLY A 347 3.20 21.03 7.84
C GLY A 347 4.11 19.91 8.34
N CYS A 348 5.35 20.26 8.67
CA CYS A 348 6.33 19.27 9.15
C CYS A 348 6.82 19.61 10.56
N ILE A 349 7.35 18.61 11.25
CA ILE A 349 8.15 18.78 12.45
C ILE A 349 9.51 18.14 12.21
N ILE A 350 10.57 18.85 12.61
CA ILE A 350 11.92 18.33 12.67
C ILE A 350 12.49 18.55 14.07
N CYS A 351 13.44 17.71 14.46
CA CYS A 351 14.20 17.88 15.69
C CYS A 351 15.68 17.99 15.32
N THR A 352 16.36 19.00 15.84
CA THR A 352 17.81 19.18 15.58
C THR A 352 18.68 18.56 16.65
N ASP A 353 18.09 18.21 17.79
CA ASP A 353 18.70 17.47 18.89
C ASP A 353 17.60 16.99 19.85
N GLU A 354 17.97 16.42 20.99
CA GLU A 354 17.02 15.93 22.00
C GLU A 354 16.20 17.04 22.67
N THR A 355 16.61 18.31 22.56
CA THR A 355 16.03 19.45 23.26
C THR A 355 15.36 20.48 22.36
N THR A 356 15.70 20.48 21.07
CA THR A 356 15.28 21.51 20.11
C THR A 356 14.46 20.90 18.97
N GLY A 357 13.18 21.30 18.91
CA GLY A 357 12.27 20.97 17.82
C GLY A 357 11.83 22.21 17.07
N TYR A 358 11.40 22.03 15.82
CA TYR A 358 10.85 23.10 14.99
C TYR A 358 9.62 22.61 14.23
N LYS A 359 8.62 23.49 14.10
CA LYS A 359 7.52 23.33 13.15
C LYS A 359 7.88 24.07 11.88
N LEU A 360 7.75 23.37 10.76
CA LEU A 360 7.86 23.92 9.42
C LEU A 360 6.44 24.21 8.94
N THR A 361 6.10 25.49 8.86
CA THR A 361 4.74 25.97 8.53
C THR A 361 4.71 26.57 7.13
N GLU A 362 3.53 26.93 6.61
CA GLU A 362 3.47 27.62 5.31
C GLU A 362 4.23 28.96 5.32
N THR A 363 4.30 29.63 6.48
CA THR A 363 4.91 30.97 6.62
C THR A 363 6.39 30.97 7.06
N GLY A 364 6.97 29.79 7.33
CA GLY A 364 8.35 29.66 7.79
C GLY A 364 8.50 28.73 8.99
N VAL A 365 9.60 28.90 9.71
CA VAL A 365 10.01 28.00 10.80
C VAL A 365 9.70 28.61 12.17
N GLU A 366 9.05 27.82 13.03
CA GLU A 366 8.71 28.19 14.40
C GLU A 366 9.34 27.22 15.40
N PRO A 367 9.94 27.69 16.51
CA PRO A 367 10.38 26.80 17.58
C PRO A 367 9.22 25.97 18.15
N LEU A 368 9.50 24.70 18.42
CA LEU A 368 8.60 23.77 19.07
C LEU A 368 9.19 23.38 20.43
N GLY A 369 8.41 23.52 21.49
CA GLY A 369 8.81 23.11 22.84
C GLY A 369 8.84 21.58 23.07
N VAL A 370 8.92 20.80 21.99
CA VAL A 370 8.87 19.34 21.95
C VAL A 370 9.92 18.88 20.95
N ALA A 371 10.86 18.02 21.37
CA ALA A 371 12.01 17.64 20.54
C ALA A 371 12.39 16.15 20.68
N ALA A 372 12.52 15.65 21.91
CA ALA A 372 12.81 14.24 22.13
C ALA A 372 11.57 13.35 22.14
N GLY A 373 11.75 12.13 21.62
CA GLY A 373 10.82 11.02 21.81
C GLY A 373 9.53 11.11 21.00
N ILE A 374 9.42 11.99 20.00
CA ILE A 374 8.26 12.00 19.09
C ILE A 374 8.17 10.63 18.43
N CYS A 375 7.09 9.91 18.70
CA CYS A 375 6.83 8.63 18.06
C CYS A 375 5.76 8.75 16.98
N ARG A 376 4.83 9.70 17.09
CA ARG A 376 3.76 9.91 16.11
C ARG A 376 3.42 11.38 15.94
N LEU A 377 3.02 11.73 14.72
CA LEU A 377 2.37 12.99 14.35
C LEU A 377 1.11 12.62 13.57
N THR A 378 -0.04 13.15 13.98
CA THR A 378 -1.30 12.91 13.28
C THR A 378 -1.52 13.92 12.16
N GLU A 379 -2.42 13.61 11.23
CA GLU A 379 -2.77 14.52 10.13
C GLU A 379 -3.27 15.88 10.64
N ASP A 380 -4.02 15.90 11.75
CA ASP A 380 -4.52 17.10 12.40
C ASP A 380 -3.45 17.81 13.28
N GLY A 381 -2.24 17.26 13.34
CA GLY A 381 -1.08 17.85 14.00
C GLY A 381 -1.00 17.60 15.51
N MET A 382 -1.64 16.57 16.03
CA MET A 382 -1.37 16.09 17.39
C MET A 382 -0.01 15.39 17.41
N ILE A 383 0.85 15.81 18.34
CA ILE A 383 2.21 15.29 18.50
C ILE A 383 2.19 14.33 19.69
N ILE A 384 2.64 13.10 19.50
CA ILE A 384 2.76 12.12 20.56
C ILE A 384 4.24 11.83 20.80
N THR A 385 4.68 12.05 22.04
CA THR A 385 6.00 11.60 22.49
C THR A 385 5.90 10.39 23.39
N GLN A 386 6.94 9.57 23.37
CA GLN A 386 7.13 8.46 24.29
C GLN A 386 8.50 8.56 24.97
N ASN A 387 8.51 8.43 26.29
CA ASN A 387 9.72 8.33 27.09
C ASN A 387 9.74 6.98 27.80
N CYS A 388 10.68 6.11 27.45
CA CYS A 388 10.77 4.74 27.97
C CYS A 388 11.91 4.62 28.98
N THR A 389 11.57 4.19 30.19
CA THR A 389 12.52 3.90 31.28
C THR A 389 12.49 2.40 31.62
N ALA A 390 13.32 1.98 32.58
CA ALA A 390 13.28 0.60 33.07
C ALA A 390 11.94 0.25 33.75
N ASP A 391 11.25 1.22 34.34
CA ASP A 391 10.14 0.96 35.24
C ASP A 391 8.79 1.43 34.67
N GLU A 392 8.81 2.36 33.70
CA GLU A 392 7.61 2.89 33.06
C GLU A 392 7.89 3.52 31.70
N THR A 393 6.82 3.64 30.92
CA THR A 393 6.75 4.48 29.72
C THR A 393 5.76 5.61 29.95
N VAL A 394 6.15 6.84 29.63
CA VAL A 394 5.26 8.01 29.65
C VAL A 394 4.95 8.42 28.22
N LEU A 395 3.68 8.31 27.83
CA LEU A 395 3.16 8.90 26.61
C LEU A 395 2.66 10.30 26.92
N THR A 396 3.05 11.28 26.11
CA THR A 396 2.56 12.67 26.23
C THR A 396 2.05 13.15 24.89
N ALA A 397 0.82 13.66 24.88
CA ALA A 397 0.24 14.29 23.71
C ALA A 397 0.36 15.80 23.81
N TYR A 398 0.62 16.44 22.68
CA TYR A 398 0.67 17.88 22.51
C TYR A 398 -0.17 18.27 21.31
N ASN A 399 -0.79 19.45 21.36
CA ASN A 399 -1.37 20.03 20.16
C ASN A 399 -0.27 20.54 19.20
N TRP A 400 -0.66 20.97 18.00
CA TRP A 400 0.26 21.54 17.01
C TRP A 400 1.09 22.72 17.51
N ASN A 401 0.70 23.40 18.60
CA ASN A 401 1.47 24.51 19.17
C ASN A 401 2.44 24.06 20.28
N GLY A 402 2.59 22.75 20.49
CA GLY A 402 3.46 22.19 21.53
C GLY A 402 2.89 22.33 22.94
N GLN A 403 1.59 22.61 23.09
CA GLN A 403 0.96 22.64 24.40
C GLN A 403 0.52 21.22 24.76
N LYS A 404 0.97 20.75 25.94
CA LYS A 404 0.60 19.43 26.47
C LYS A 404 -0.92 19.35 26.65
N THR A 405 -1.54 18.34 26.05
CA THR A 405 -2.98 18.08 26.14
C THR A 405 -3.28 16.93 27.09
N ASP A 406 -2.55 15.81 26.95
CA ASP A 406 -2.78 14.55 27.66
C ASP A 406 -1.47 13.89 28.06
N SER A 407 -1.52 12.98 29.04
CA SER A 407 -0.36 12.20 29.48
C SER A 407 -0.83 10.88 30.08
N TYR A 408 -0.16 9.80 29.73
CA TYR A 408 -0.40 8.47 30.29
C TYR A 408 0.92 7.88 30.75
N THR A 409 0.94 7.33 31.96
CA THR A 409 2.09 6.58 32.50
C THR A 409 1.71 5.12 32.55
N ILE A 410 2.52 4.29 31.90
CA ILE A 410 2.32 2.85 31.74
C ILE A 410 3.46 2.15 32.46
N SER A 411 3.14 1.40 33.52
CA SER A 411 4.13 0.63 34.25
C SER A 411 4.72 -0.48 33.39
N ASN A 412 6.03 -0.66 33.48
CA ASN A 412 6.71 -1.80 32.90
C ASN A 412 6.53 -3.02 33.81
N ALA A 413 5.66 -3.95 33.40
CA ALA A 413 5.41 -5.17 34.17
C ALA A 413 6.49 -6.24 33.97
N TYR A 414 7.38 -6.08 32.98
CA TYR A 414 8.43 -7.04 32.68
C TYR A 414 9.45 -7.14 33.84
N GLN A 415 9.64 -8.35 34.36
CA GLN A 415 10.52 -8.60 35.50
C GLN A 415 11.90 -9.05 35.03
N SER A 416 12.93 -8.31 35.44
CA SER A 416 14.34 -8.68 35.28
C SER A 416 15.17 -7.92 36.31
N ASP A 417 16.24 -8.55 36.82
CA ASP A 417 17.18 -7.88 37.73
C ASP A 417 18.03 -6.82 37.01
N ASP A 418 18.10 -6.87 35.67
CA ASP A 418 18.87 -5.93 34.84
C ASP A 418 17.97 -4.78 34.34
N SER A 419 18.31 -3.54 34.72
CA SER A 419 17.58 -2.33 34.33
C SER A 419 17.64 -2.04 32.83
N GLU A 420 18.72 -2.40 32.14
CA GLU A 420 18.83 -2.20 30.69
C GLU A 420 17.93 -3.19 29.95
N VAL A 421 17.83 -4.43 30.44
CA VAL A 421 16.86 -5.42 29.91
C VAL A 421 15.43 -4.92 30.12
N ARG A 422 15.09 -4.44 31.32
CA ARG A 422 13.76 -3.87 31.57
C ARG A 422 13.48 -2.68 30.65
N LYS A 423 14.43 -1.75 30.49
CA LYS A 423 14.28 -0.59 29.59
C LYS A 423 14.13 -1.00 28.12
N HIS A 424 14.82 -2.05 27.69
CA HIS A 424 14.64 -2.63 26.36
C HIS A 424 13.21 -3.16 26.20
N CYS A 425 12.65 -3.81 27.23
CA CYS A 425 11.29 -4.36 27.29
C CYS A 425 10.19 -3.36 27.71
N ALA A 426 10.52 -2.08 27.88
CA ALA A 426 9.54 -1.08 28.27
C ALA A 426 8.38 -1.00 27.25
N PRO A 427 7.13 -0.84 27.70
CA PRO A 427 5.96 -0.72 26.83
C PRO A 427 6.12 0.41 25.81
N ARG A 428 5.77 0.21 24.54
CA ARG A 428 5.96 1.19 23.45
C ARG A 428 4.77 1.28 22.52
N ILE A 429 4.62 2.42 21.85
CA ILE A 429 3.81 2.50 20.63
C ILE A 429 4.67 1.98 19.47
N ILE A 430 4.13 1.03 18.71
CA ILE A 430 4.83 0.36 17.61
C ILE A 430 4.12 0.52 16.27
N GLY A 431 2.79 0.69 16.27
CA GLY A 431 1.98 0.84 15.06
C GLY A 431 1.00 2.00 15.13
N SER A 432 0.46 2.39 13.98
CA SER A 432 -0.58 3.40 13.86
C SER A 432 -1.30 3.29 12.51
N ASP A 433 -2.56 3.72 12.48
CA ASP A 433 -3.40 3.81 11.30
C ASP A 433 -4.33 5.01 11.45
N GLY A 434 -4.06 6.08 10.71
CA GLY A 434 -4.73 7.37 10.86
C GLY A 434 -4.69 7.88 12.31
N ALA A 435 -5.88 7.97 12.93
CA ALA A 435 -6.07 8.43 14.30
C ALA A 435 -5.86 7.34 15.37
N LEU A 436 -5.57 6.10 15.00
CA LEU A 436 -5.38 4.97 15.92
C LEU A 436 -3.88 4.70 16.13
N PHE A 437 -3.47 4.43 17.36
CA PHE A 437 -2.08 4.11 17.74
C PHE A 437 -2.07 2.90 18.65
N TRP A 438 -1.13 1.97 18.43
CA TRP A 438 -1.06 0.76 19.25
C TRP A 438 0.37 0.31 19.51
N GLY A 439 0.51 -0.52 20.53
CA GLY A 439 1.71 -1.29 20.82
C GLY A 439 1.62 -1.96 22.17
N THR A 440 2.76 -2.39 22.69
CA THR A 440 2.85 -2.96 24.05
C THR A 440 2.45 -1.96 25.13
N ALA A 441 2.44 -0.66 24.84
CA ALA A 441 1.92 0.39 25.74
C ALA A 441 0.39 0.49 25.79
N GLY A 442 -0.35 -0.15 24.89
CA GLY A 442 -1.81 -0.03 24.83
C GLY A 442 -2.36 0.26 23.44
N LEU A 443 -3.66 0.54 23.41
CA LEU A 443 -4.39 1.07 22.26
C LEU A 443 -4.91 2.47 22.59
N TYR A 444 -4.63 3.42 21.71
CA TYR A 444 -5.00 4.81 21.86
C TYR A 444 -5.61 5.33 20.57
N ARG A 445 -6.42 6.37 20.68
CA ARG A 445 -6.97 7.08 19.52
C ARG A 445 -6.99 8.59 19.72
N GLU A 446 -6.91 9.32 18.63
CA GLU A 446 -7.20 10.75 18.62
C GLU A 446 -8.71 10.98 18.56
N GLU A 447 -9.24 11.76 19.51
CA GLU A 447 -10.62 12.25 19.47
C GLU A 447 -10.63 13.74 19.79
N ASN A 448 -11.09 14.56 18.84
CA ASN A 448 -11.22 16.01 19.01
C ASN A 448 -9.92 16.69 19.49
N GLY A 449 -8.76 16.28 18.95
CA GLY A 449 -7.44 16.81 19.33
C GLY A 449 -6.97 16.39 20.73
N ARG A 450 -7.54 15.32 21.29
CA ARG A 450 -7.15 14.70 22.56
C ARG A 450 -6.70 13.27 22.32
N LEU A 451 -5.70 12.82 23.07
CA LEU A 451 -5.31 11.42 23.09
C LEU A 451 -6.19 10.68 24.08
N VAL A 452 -6.93 9.67 23.60
CA VAL A 452 -7.82 8.85 24.42
C VAL A 452 -7.26 7.43 24.49
N GLN A 453 -6.97 6.97 25.71
CA GLN A 453 -6.61 5.58 25.96
C GLN A 453 -7.84 4.68 25.86
N VAL A 454 -7.79 3.69 24.98
CA VAL A 454 -8.82 2.65 24.85
C VAL A 454 -8.51 1.50 25.79
N THR A 455 -7.27 1.02 25.81
CA THR A 455 -6.78 0.05 26.78
C THR A 455 -5.29 0.29 27.04
N ASP A 456 -4.82 -0.09 28.22
CA ASP A 456 -3.40 -0.13 28.59
C ASP A 456 -2.81 -1.54 28.43
N SER A 457 -3.59 -2.51 27.95
CA SER A 457 -3.14 -3.86 27.59
C SER A 457 -2.35 -3.86 26.27
N PRO A 458 -1.31 -4.70 26.13
CA PRO A 458 -0.54 -4.81 24.90
C PRO A 458 -1.42 -5.09 23.68
N VAL A 459 -1.20 -4.32 22.61
CA VAL A 459 -1.83 -4.55 21.31
C VAL A 459 -0.74 -4.58 20.26
N ILE A 460 -0.52 -5.75 19.66
CA ILE A 460 0.55 -5.99 18.67
C ILE A 460 0.06 -5.67 17.26
N SER A 461 -1.15 -6.10 16.95
CA SER A 461 -1.86 -5.84 15.70
C SER A 461 -3.34 -5.64 16.01
N VAL A 462 -4.04 -4.79 15.25
CA VAL A 462 -5.43 -4.45 15.50
C VAL A 462 -6.17 -4.11 14.21
N LYS A 463 -7.44 -4.51 14.15
CA LYS A 463 -8.42 -4.07 13.15
C LYS A 463 -9.73 -3.70 13.84
N GLN A 464 -10.43 -2.70 13.29
CA GLN A 464 -11.75 -2.30 13.76
C GLN A 464 -12.83 -2.96 12.90
N ASP A 465 -13.90 -3.47 13.53
CA ASP A 465 -15.09 -3.97 12.84
C ASP A 465 -16.14 -2.84 12.68
N ALA A 466 -17.16 -3.07 11.85
CA ALA A 466 -18.20 -2.09 11.55
C ALA A 466 -19.04 -1.68 12.78
N ASP A 467 -19.01 -2.45 13.87
CA ASP A 467 -19.66 -2.11 15.15
C ASP A 467 -18.81 -1.16 16.02
N GLY A 468 -17.61 -0.78 15.55
CA GLY A 468 -16.65 0.07 16.24
C GLY A 468 -15.75 -0.65 17.22
N ALA A 469 -15.95 -1.95 17.48
CA ALA A 469 -15.07 -2.74 18.33
C ALA A 469 -13.75 -3.06 17.62
N TYR A 470 -12.70 -3.19 18.41
CA TYR A 470 -11.37 -3.55 17.95
C TYR A 470 -11.11 -5.03 18.20
N TYR A 471 -10.47 -5.69 17.24
CA TYR A 471 -9.99 -7.06 17.38
C TYR A 471 -8.49 -7.02 17.25
N ALA A 472 -7.81 -7.53 18.26
CA ALA A 472 -6.38 -7.34 18.43
C ALA A 472 -5.66 -8.64 18.75
N VAL A 473 -4.41 -8.71 18.28
CA VAL A 473 -3.39 -9.60 18.82
C VAL A 473 -2.85 -8.96 20.10
N SER A 474 -2.82 -9.72 21.18
CA SER A 474 -2.42 -9.29 22.52
C SER A 474 -1.54 -10.36 23.18
N CYS A 475 -0.90 -10.00 24.29
CA CYS A 475 -0.21 -10.91 25.21
C CYS A 475 -0.40 -10.42 26.66
N ASP A 476 0.11 -11.18 27.63
CA ASP A 476 0.23 -10.72 29.00
C ASP A 476 1.19 -9.52 29.10
N LYS A 477 0.90 -8.57 30.01
CA LYS A 477 1.73 -7.37 30.22
C LYS A 477 3.14 -7.68 30.73
N SER A 478 3.28 -8.75 31.50
CA SER A 478 4.55 -9.17 32.08
C SER A 478 5.41 -9.97 31.10
N GLU A 479 4.82 -10.39 29.98
CA GLU A 479 5.50 -11.15 28.96
C GLU A 479 5.91 -10.26 27.80
N ARG A 480 7.02 -10.66 27.18
CA ARG A 480 7.48 -10.07 25.93
C ARG A 480 7.50 -11.17 24.88
N THR A 481 6.39 -11.30 24.19
CA THR A 481 6.20 -12.31 23.17
C THR A 481 6.84 -11.80 21.87
N GLU A 482 8.09 -12.19 21.62
CA GLU A 482 8.79 -11.87 20.37
C GLU A 482 8.99 -13.13 19.55
N TYR A 483 8.82 -12.99 18.24
CA TYR A 483 9.40 -13.91 17.31
C TYR A 483 10.88 -13.54 17.12
N TYR A 484 11.79 -14.50 17.22
CA TYR A 484 13.20 -14.32 16.85
C TYR A 484 13.75 -15.58 16.16
N SER A 485 14.13 -15.47 14.89
CA SER A 485 14.78 -16.55 14.14
C SER A 485 15.67 -15.97 13.04
N ASP A 486 16.88 -16.51 12.87
CA ASP A 486 17.82 -16.16 11.79
C ASP A 486 17.98 -14.64 11.55
N GLY A 487 17.98 -13.82 12.61
CA GLY A 487 18.14 -12.37 12.52
C GLY A 487 16.87 -11.58 12.15
N ILE A 488 15.73 -12.25 12.00
CA ILE A 488 14.40 -11.64 11.90
C ILE A 488 13.76 -11.64 13.29
N GLY A 489 13.44 -10.45 13.79
CA GLY A 489 12.73 -10.27 15.05
C GLY A 489 11.56 -9.32 14.90
N TYR A 490 10.38 -9.74 15.36
CA TYR A 490 9.19 -8.87 15.43
C TYR A 490 8.31 -9.25 16.61
N MET A 491 7.44 -8.31 17.00
CA MET A 491 6.51 -8.51 18.09
C MET A 491 5.38 -9.43 17.66
N ALA A 492 5.03 -10.37 18.52
CA ALA A 492 3.90 -11.28 18.32
C ALA A 492 3.06 -11.29 19.60
N GLY A 493 1.89 -11.91 19.55
CA GLY A 493 1.11 -12.25 20.72
C GLY A 493 0.66 -13.69 20.69
N ASP A 494 -0.04 -14.10 21.72
CA ASP A 494 -0.59 -15.45 21.90
C ASP A 494 -2.10 -15.40 22.15
N MET A 495 -2.69 -14.20 22.23
CA MET A 495 -4.11 -13.98 22.47
C MET A 495 -4.77 -13.23 21.32
N LEU A 496 -5.99 -13.63 20.97
CA LEU A 496 -6.91 -12.77 20.23
C LEU A 496 -7.94 -12.20 21.21
N VAL A 497 -8.11 -10.89 21.17
CA VAL A 497 -8.99 -10.17 22.07
C VAL A 497 -9.94 -9.27 21.28
N ARG A 498 -11.16 -9.11 21.78
CA ARG A 498 -12.09 -8.06 21.35
C ARG A 498 -12.09 -6.96 22.39
N ILE A 499 -11.89 -5.72 21.97
CA ILE A 499 -11.89 -4.53 22.81
C ILE A 499 -13.07 -3.67 22.35
N ALA A 500 -14.06 -3.46 23.21
CA ALA A 500 -15.18 -2.59 22.93
C ALA A 500 -14.72 -1.11 22.84
N PRO A 501 -15.50 -0.21 22.22
CA PRO A 501 -15.13 1.21 22.12
C PRO A 501 -14.86 1.92 23.46
N ASP A 502 -15.47 1.42 24.54
CA ASP A 502 -15.29 1.89 25.92
C ASP A 502 -14.07 1.29 26.63
N GLY A 503 -13.30 0.44 25.96
CA GLY A 503 -12.12 -0.23 26.49
C GLY A 503 -12.37 -1.61 27.10
N THR A 504 -13.63 -2.05 27.20
CA THR A 504 -13.94 -3.38 27.77
C THR A 504 -13.34 -4.48 26.91
N GLN A 505 -12.40 -5.24 27.47
CA GLN A 505 -11.69 -6.33 26.78
C GLN A 505 -12.33 -7.69 27.07
N THR A 506 -12.44 -8.52 26.03
CA THR A 506 -12.88 -9.92 26.10
C THR A 506 -11.88 -10.79 25.35
N THR A 507 -11.27 -11.76 26.02
CA THR A 507 -10.43 -12.76 25.36
C THR A 507 -11.29 -13.68 24.51
N LEU A 508 -10.97 -13.77 23.22
CA LEU A 508 -11.65 -14.66 22.28
C LEU A 508 -10.99 -16.04 22.26
N THR A 509 -9.66 -16.08 22.32
CA THR A 509 -8.86 -17.30 22.43
C THR A 509 -7.45 -16.97 22.91
N THR A 510 -6.79 -17.94 23.53
CA THR A 510 -5.36 -17.94 23.84
C THR A 510 -4.79 -19.18 23.15
N LEU A 511 -3.67 -19.04 22.45
CA LEU A 511 -2.98 -20.13 21.76
C LEU A 511 -1.59 -20.29 22.36
N ASP A 512 -1.52 -20.98 23.50
CA ASP A 512 -0.26 -21.26 24.18
C ASP A 512 0.74 -21.94 23.20
N ASP A 513 2.01 -21.52 23.24
CA ASP A 513 3.07 -21.98 22.32
C ASP A 513 2.85 -21.69 20.81
N ILE A 514 1.90 -20.81 20.47
CA ILE A 514 1.66 -20.35 19.11
C ILE A 514 1.72 -18.82 19.07
N LEU A 515 2.57 -18.31 18.17
CA LEU A 515 2.73 -16.88 17.96
C LEU A 515 1.80 -16.38 16.86
N ILE A 516 0.86 -15.54 17.27
CA ILE A 516 -0.02 -14.76 16.41
C ILE A 516 0.71 -13.47 16.03
N ASP A 517 0.83 -13.23 14.74
CA ASP A 517 1.51 -12.06 14.18
C ASP A 517 0.53 -10.91 13.99
N GLU A 518 -0.55 -11.15 13.25
CA GLU A 518 -1.42 -10.08 12.77
C GLU A 518 -2.91 -10.47 12.77
N VAL A 519 -3.80 -9.50 13.08
CA VAL A 519 -5.19 -9.55 12.63
C VAL A 519 -5.26 -9.00 11.19
N LYS A 520 -5.47 -9.88 10.21
CA LYS A 520 -5.56 -9.49 8.79
C LYS A 520 -6.85 -8.74 8.50
N THR A 521 -8.00 -9.32 8.86
CA THR A 521 -9.32 -8.75 8.60
C THR A 521 -10.35 -9.15 9.64
N VAL A 522 -11.35 -8.29 9.83
CA VAL A 522 -12.53 -8.58 10.66
C VAL A 522 -13.79 -8.27 9.86
N LYS A 523 -14.77 -9.15 9.93
CA LYS A 523 -16.08 -8.94 9.30
C LYS A 523 -17.18 -9.57 10.13
N SER A 524 -18.02 -8.75 10.76
CA SER A 524 -19.15 -9.22 11.55
C SER A 524 -18.73 -10.21 12.64
N GLY A 525 -17.66 -9.88 13.35
CA GLY A 525 -17.06 -10.69 14.42
C GLY A 525 -16.29 -11.95 13.99
N ALA A 526 -16.23 -12.27 12.71
CA ALA A 526 -15.29 -13.26 12.20
C ALA A 526 -13.90 -12.63 12.05
N VAL A 527 -12.89 -13.24 12.68
CA VAL A 527 -11.52 -12.70 12.75
C VAL A 527 -10.60 -13.59 11.94
N ARG A 528 -9.99 -13.02 10.89
CA ARG A 528 -8.92 -13.67 10.16
C ARG A 528 -7.59 -13.16 10.68
N PHE A 529 -6.68 -14.07 11.01
CA PHE A 529 -5.39 -13.74 11.61
C PHE A 529 -4.27 -14.61 11.06
N ALA A 530 -3.04 -14.15 11.23
CA ALA A 530 -1.83 -14.82 10.80
C ALA A 530 -1.09 -15.42 12.00
N ILE A 531 -0.65 -16.68 11.87
CA ILE A 531 0.30 -17.32 12.79
C ILE A 531 1.66 -17.32 12.11
N ALA A 532 2.67 -16.81 12.80
CA ALA A 532 4.05 -16.79 12.34
C ALA A 532 4.76 -18.12 12.62
N ILE A 533 5.49 -18.65 11.64
CA ILE A 533 6.32 -19.85 11.81
C ILE A 533 7.72 -19.67 11.19
N PRO A 534 8.76 -20.25 11.82
CA PRO A 534 10.11 -20.18 11.30
C PRO A 534 10.28 -21.06 10.06
N THR A 535 10.73 -20.46 8.97
CA THR A 535 11.09 -21.15 7.72
C THR A 535 12.56 -20.88 7.39
N GLU A 536 13.27 -21.85 6.79
CA GLU A 536 14.71 -21.73 6.53
C GLU A 536 15.07 -20.52 5.66
N GLY A 537 16.23 -19.89 5.93
CA GLY A 537 16.84 -18.92 5.01
C GLY A 537 16.32 -17.48 5.13
N HIS A 538 16.05 -17.00 6.35
CA HIS A 538 15.52 -15.65 6.61
C HIS A 538 14.11 -15.43 6.04
N ARG A 539 13.26 -16.45 6.04
CA ARG A 539 11.84 -16.33 5.65
C ARG A 539 10.95 -16.55 6.86
N SER A 540 9.87 -15.77 6.95
CA SER A 540 8.77 -16.01 7.89
C SER A 540 7.64 -16.67 7.11
N GLY A 541 7.37 -17.94 7.39
CA GLY A 541 6.17 -18.60 6.89
C GLY A 541 4.97 -18.12 7.71
N HIS A 542 3.79 -18.09 7.10
CA HIS A 542 2.56 -17.76 7.81
C HIS A 542 1.49 -18.79 7.53
N TYR A 543 0.75 -19.19 8.58
CA TYR A 543 -0.58 -19.78 8.42
C TYR A 543 -1.62 -18.67 8.51
N THR A 544 -2.61 -18.68 7.61
CA THR A 544 -3.80 -17.84 7.74
C THR A 544 -4.93 -18.64 8.37
N CYS A 545 -5.43 -18.17 9.51
CA CYS A 545 -6.49 -18.80 10.29
C CYS A 545 -7.76 -17.94 10.31
N LEU A 546 -8.91 -18.58 10.51
CA LEU A 546 -10.20 -17.93 10.71
C LEU A 546 -10.79 -18.38 12.04
N LEU A 547 -10.98 -17.43 12.95
CA LEU A 547 -11.81 -17.58 14.15
C LEU A 547 -13.22 -17.10 13.84
N LYS A 548 -14.20 -18.00 13.93
CA LYS A 548 -15.61 -17.69 13.76
C LYS A 548 -16.45 -18.59 14.68
N ASP A 549 -17.42 -17.99 15.36
CA ASP A 549 -18.33 -18.70 16.28
C ASP A 549 -17.59 -19.55 17.33
N GLY A 550 -16.45 -19.03 17.83
CA GLY A 550 -15.60 -19.70 18.82
C GLY A 550 -14.75 -20.86 18.28
N ARG A 551 -14.73 -21.09 16.97
CA ARG A 551 -13.92 -22.13 16.32
C ARG A 551 -12.83 -21.52 15.46
N ILE A 552 -11.60 -22.02 15.62
CA ILE A 552 -10.46 -21.67 14.76
C ILE A 552 -10.34 -22.70 13.64
N THR A 553 -10.09 -22.21 12.43
CA THR A 553 -9.84 -23.03 11.24
C THR A 553 -8.63 -22.51 10.49
N VAL A 554 -7.63 -23.37 10.26
CA VAL A 554 -6.49 -23.09 9.37
C VAL A 554 -6.98 -23.12 7.93
N ARG A 555 -6.70 -22.06 7.16
CA ARG A 555 -7.27 -21.87 5.82
C ARG A 555 -6.23 -21.95 4.71
N SER A 556 -5.04 -21.44 4.96
CA SER A 556 -3.92 -21.50 4.03
C SER A 556 -2.61 -21.30 4.76
N ALA A 557 -1.53 -21.44 4.01
CA ALA A 557 -0.20 -21.06 4.41
C ALA A 557 0.54 -20.41 3.24
N THR A 558 1.63 -19.71 3.53
CA THR A 558 2.53 -19.21 2.48
C THR A 558 3.27 -20.37 1.80
N ASP A 559 3.78 -20.13 0.59
CA ASP A 559 4.45 -21.17 -0.21
C ASP A 559 5.67 -21.77 0.50
N ASP A 560 6.37 -20.98 1.32
CA ASP A 560 7.50 -21.44 2.15
C ASP A 560 7.08 -22.53 3.15
N VAL A 561 5.86 -22.45 3.68
CA VAL A 561 5.32 -23.46 4.58
C VAL A 561 5.11 -24.78 3.85
N PHE A 562 4.49 -24.73 2.68
CA PHE A 562 4.28 -25.93 1.87
C PHE A 562 5.59 -26.53 1.37
N TYR A 563 6.59 -25.70 1.08
CA TYR A 563 7.91 -26.15 0.69
C TYR A 563 8.60 -26.96 1.81
N ILE A 564 8.48 -26.53 3.06
CA ILE A 564 9.15 -27.17 4.20
C ILE A 564 8.36 -28.37 4.75
N TRP A 565 7.06 -28.22 4.96
CA TRP A 565 6.24 -29.22 5.65
C TRP A 565 5.31 -30.02 4.72
N GLY A 566 5.33 -29.73 3.42
CA GLY A 566 4.54 -30.44 2.42
C GLY A 566 3.04 -30.13 2.47
N ASN A 567 2.27 -30.92 1.74
CA ASN A 567 0.84 -30.65 1.52
C ASN A 567 -0.04 -30.83 2.77
N ASP A 568 0.44 -31.59 3.76
CA ASP A 568 -0.32 -31.90 4.98
C ASP A 568 -0.13 -30.80 6.06
N ALA A 569 0.63 -29.73 5.76
CA ALA A 569 0.95 -28.65 6.70
C ALA A 569 -0.30 -28.03 7.36
N LEU A 570 -1.37 -27.81 6.58
CA LEU A 570 -2.61 -27.21 7.10
C LEU A 570 -3.33 -28.13 8.10
N GLU A 571 -3.38 -29.43 7.82
CA GLU A 571 -4.04 -30.42 8.69
C GLU A 571 -3.25 -30.59 9.99
N ASN A 572 -1.92 -30.67 9.89
CA ASN A 572 -1.03 -30.76 11.05
C ASN A 572 -1.16 -29.53 11.98
N GLU A 573 -1.21 -28.32 11.42
CA GLU A 573 -1.38 -27.11 12.22
C GLU A 573 -2.78 -27.03 12.82
N GLN A 574 -3.81 -27.46 12.08
CA GLN A 574 -5.17 -27.54 12.63
C GLN A 574 -5.24 -28.49 13.82
N GLU A 575 -4.65 -29.68 13.75
CA GLU A 575 -4.60 -30.62 14.87
C GLU A 575 -3.88 -30.03 16.08
N LYS A 576 -2.80 -29.26 15.87
CA LYS A 576 -2.07 -28.58 16.94
C LYS A 576 -2.96 -27.57 17.67
N ILE A 577 -3.67 -26.73 16.92
CA ILE A 577 -4.61 -25.74 17.47
C ILE A 577 -5.75 -26.44 18.23
N ASP A 578 -6.33 -27.49 17.65
CA ASP A 578 -7.43 -28.22 18.28
C ASP A 578 -7.01 -28.84 19.62
N LYS A 579 -5.78 -29.38 19.73
CA LYS A 579 -5.21 -29.90 20.98
C LYS A 579 -5.05 -28.81 22.04
N ILE A 580 -4.55 -27.63 21.67
CA ILE A 580 -4.41 -26.49 22.60
C ILE A 580 -5.78 -26.10 23.17
N ILE A 581 -6.78 -25.96 22.30
CA ILE A 581 -8.14 -25.58 22.71
C ILE A 581 -8.79 -26.66 23.58
N ALA A 582 -8.58 -27.95 23.29
CA ALA A 582 -9.11 -29.05 24.09
C ALA A 582 -8.50 -29.07 25.50
N ASN A 583 -7.18 -28.91 25.61
CA ASN A 583 -6.47 -28.84 26.88
C ASN A 583 -7.00 -27.69 27.76
N GLN A 584 -7.27 -26.53 27.18
CA GLN A 584 -7.83 -25.38 27.90
C GLN A 584 -9.25 -25.63 28.44
N LYS A 585 -10.02 -26.54 27.81
CA LYS A 585 -11.36 -26.94 28.27
C LYS A 585 -11.35 -28.10 29.27
N GLY A 586 -10.18 -28.72 29.52
CA GLY A 586 -10.07 -29.93 30.33
C GLY A 586 -10.69 -31.16 29.65
N GLU A 587 -10.75 -31.16 28.32
CA GLU A 587 -11.20 -32.28 27.50
C GLU A 587 -9.94 -33.06 27.06
N GLU A 588 -9.59 -34.15 27.77
CA GLU A 588 -8.50 -35.08 27.38
C GLU A 588 -8.89 -35.98 26.19
#